data_AF-A0A841CVG2-F1
#
_entry.id   AF-A0A841CVG2-F1
#
_cell.length_a   1.000
_cell.length_b   1.000
_cell.length_c   1.000
_cell.angle_alpha   90.00
_cell.angle_beta   90.00
_cell.angle_gamma   90.00
#
_symmetry.space_group_name_H-M   'P 1'
#
loop_
_entity.id
_entity.type
_entity.pdbx_description
1 polymer ?
#
loop_
_entity_poly.entity_id
_entity_poly.type
_entity_poly.pdbx_seq_one_letter_code
_entity_poly.pdbx_strand_id
1 'polypeptide(L)' 'MAHVRNLIDIRSGDEFDQPVPFGLVYPMRTADGDAPPSQRGRTWEHLAASGRELVPQR' A
#
# COMPACT_ATOMS: atom_id res chain seq x y z
N MET A 1 11.53 17.43 1.94
CA MET A 1 11.79 15.98 1.86
C MET A 1 10.44 15.30 2.03
N ALA A 2 9.76 14.92 0.94
CA ALA A 2 8.49 14.22 1.02
C ALA A 2 8.76 12.79 1.49
N HIS A 3 8.12 12.37 2.58
CA HIS A 3 8.21 11.00 3.07
C HIS A 3 7.39 10.11 2.12
N VAL A 4 8.02 9.62 1.06
CA VAL A 4 7.39 8.65 0.15
C VAL A 4 7.90 7.28 0.52
N ARG A 5 6.98 6.39 0.92
CA ARG A 5 7.30 5.00 1.26
C ARG A 5 6.54 4.06 0.34
N ASN A 6 7.28 3.47 -0.60
CA ASN A 6 6.77 2.38 -1.42
C ASN A 6 6.66 1.12 -0.56
N LEU A 7 5.50 0.48 -0.62
CA LEU A 7 5.14 -0.68 0.17
C LEU A 7 4.67 -1.80 -0.78
N ILE A 8 4.92 -3.04 -0.40
CA ILE A 8 4.41 -4.23 -1.08
C ILE A 8 3.66 -5.10 -0.08
N ASP A 9 2.49 -5.58 -0.45
CA ASP A 9 1.77 -6.61 0.29
C ASP A 9 2.45 -7.96 0.03
N ILE A 10 3.00 -8.57 1.08
CA ILE A 10 3.73 -9.83 0.91
C ILE A 10 2.84 -11.01 0.51
N ARG A 11 1.52 -10.88 0.70
CA ARG A 11 0.57 -11.96 0.41
C ARG A 11 0.09 -11.93 -1.03
N SER A 12 -0.28 -10.75 -1.52
CA SER A 12 -0.80 -10.60 -2.88
C SER A 12 0.25 -10.15 -3.88
N GLY A 13 1.32 -9.48 -3.42
CA GLY A 13 2.28 -8.78 -4.28
C GLY A 13 1.79 -7.40 -4.74
N ASP A 14 0.63 -6.93 -4.25
CA ASP A 14 0.11 -5.60 -4.57
C ASP A 14 1.04 -4.51 -4.03
N GLU A 15 1.20 -3.44 -4.78
CA GLU A 15 2.02 -2.30 -4.39
C GLU A 15 1.18 -1.12 -3.92
N PHE A 16 1.74 -0.41 -2.95
CA PHE A 16 1.13 0.70 -2.26
C PHE A 16 2.13 1.84 -2.07
N ASP A 17 1.62 3.05 -1.92
CA ASP A 17 2.38 4.23 -1.55
C ASP A 17 1.85 4.85 -0.26
N GLN A 18 2.76 5.37 0.56
CA GLN A 18 2.46 6.17 1.74
C GLN A 18 3.22 7.51 1.65
N PRO A 19 2.56 8.60 1.21
CA PRO A 19 3.22 9.88 0.91
C PRO A 19 3.51 10.75 2.14
N VAL A 20 2.99 10.38 3.32
CA VAL A 20 3.28 11.05 4.60
C VAL A 20 3.39 10.02 5.72
N PRO A 21 4.25 10.23 6.75
CA PRO A 21 4.40 9.28 7.85
C PRO A 21 3.08 9.13 8.60
N PHE A 22 2.72 7.90 8.95
CA PHE A 22 1.47 7.57 9.65
C PHE A 22 0.18 8.03 8.93
N GLY A 23 0.28 8.42 7.65
CA GLY A 23 -0.86 8.78 6.83
C GLY A 23 -1.53 7.60 6.16
N LEU A 24 -2.51 7.91 5.30
CA LEU A 24 -3.18 6.95 4.45
C LEU A 24 -2.19 6.27 3.50
N VAL A 25 -2.48 5.00 3.24
CA VAL A 25 -1.76 4.14 2.31
C VAL A 25 -2.64 3.95 1.07
N TYR A 26 -2.09 4.23 -0.10
CA TYR A 26 -2.80 4.25 -1.37
C TYR A 26 -2.32 3.07 -2.22
N PRO A 27 -3.23 2.24 -2.77
CA PRO A 27 -2.83 1.20 -3.70
C PRO A 27 -2.37 1.84 -5.02
N MET A 28 -1.27 1.32 -5.55
CA MET A 28 -0.61 1.81 -6.76
C MET A 28 -0.83 0.87 -7.94
N ARG A 29 -0.54 -0.42 -7.76
CA ARG A 29 -0.73 -1.47 -8.77
C ARG A 29 -0.93 -2.83 -8.11
N THR A 30 -1.61 -3.73 -8.81
CA THR A 30 -1.69 -5.14 -8.39
C THR A 30 -0.38 -5.86 -8.72
N ALA A 31 -0.22 -7.07 -8.21
CA ALA A 31 0.94 -7.90 -8.53
C ALA A 31 1.11 -8.21 -10.04
N ASP A 32 0.00 -8.24 -10.78
CA ASP A 32 0.00 -8.44 -12.24
C ASP A 32 0.43 -7.17 -13.00
N GLY A 33 0.61 -6.05 -12.30
CA GLY A 33 0.95 -4.75 -12.87
C GLY A 33 -0.25 -3.90 -13.29
N ASP A 34 -1.46 -4.38 -13.03
CA ASP A 34 -2.70 -3.67 -13.37
C ASP A 34 -3.04 -2.56 -12.37
N ALA A 35 -3.91 -1.65 -12.80
CA ALA A 35 -4.47 -0.65 -11.90
C ALA A 35 -5.30 -1.34 -10.80
N PRO A 36 -5.15 -0.93 -9.53
CA PRO A 36 -5.90 -1.53 -8.44
C PRO A 36 -7.39 -1.20 -8.59
N PRO A 37 -8.29 -2.08 -8.10
CA PRO A 37 -9.74 -1.90 -8.24
C PRO A 37 -10.27 -0.61 -7.58
N SER A 38 -9.50 0.01 -6.68
CA SER A 38 -9.82 1.31 -6.08
C SER A 38 -8.54 2.00 -5.64
N GLN A 39 -8.30 3.24 -6.08
CA GLN A 39 -7.19 4.09 -5.62
C GLN A 39 -7.48 4.81 -4.28
N ARG A 40 -8.61 4.54 -3.62
CA ARG A 40 -8.92 5.16 -2.33
C ARG A 40 -7.90 4.74 -1.27
N GLY A 41 -7.32 5.72 -0.59
CA GLY A 41 -6.44 5.48 0.55
C GLY A 41 -7.12 4.69 1.67
N ARG A 42 -6.31 3.93 2.41
CA ARG A 42 -6.72 3.16 3.60
C ARG A 42 -5.78 3.46 4.75
N THR A 43 -6.31 3.43 5.97
CA THR A 43 -5.47 3.50 7.15
C THR A 43 -4.75 2.16 7.36
N TRP A 44 -3.65 2.17 8.12
CA TRP A 44 -2.93 0.96 8.48
C TRP A 44 -3.81 -0.03 9.25
N GLU A 45 -4.71 0.45 10.12
CA GLU A 45 -5.63 -0.40 10.88
C GLU A 45 -6.59 -1.13 9.95
N HIS A 46 -7.10 -0.46 8.91
CA HIS A 46 -7.99 -1.10 7.93
C HIS A 46 -7.27 -2.18 7.12
N LEU A 47 -6.02 -1.93 6.74
CA LEU A 47 -5.20 -2.88 6.00
C LEU A 47 -4.86 -4.11 6.84
N ALA A 48 -4.46 -3.90 8.10
CA ALA A 48 -4.21 -4.97 9.06
C ALA A 48 -5.47 -5.80 9.35
N ALA A 49 -6.63 -5.14 9.54
CA ALA A 49 -7.91 -5.82 9.72
C ALA A 49 -8.36 -6.61 8.49
N SER A 50 -7.95 -6.16 7.29
CA SER A 50 -8.18 -6.87 6.02
C SER A 50 -7.18 -8.02 5.81
N GLY A 51 -6.25 -8.25 6.74
CA GLY A 51 -5.25 -9.30 6.67
C GLY A 51 -4.13 -9.04 5.66
N ARG A 52 -3.93 -7.77 5.24
CA ARG A 52 -2.82 -7.35 4.39
C ARG A 52 -1.58 -7.11 5.24
N GLU A 53 -0.43 -7.50 4.73
CA GLU A 53 0.85 -7.34 5.43
C GLU A 53 1.83 -6.60 4.53
N LEU A 54 1.94 -5.29 4.77
CA LEU A 54 2.72 -4.40 3.91
C LEU A 54 4.13 -4.20 4.46
N VAL A 55 5.12 -4.37 3.60
CA VAL A 55 6.54 -4.14 3.90
C VAL A 55 7.16 -3.14 2.93
N PRO A 56 8.23 -2.42 3.30
CA PRO A 56 8.93 -1.55 2.37
C PRO A 56 9.45 -2.32 1.17
N GLN A 57 9.18 -1.81 -0.03
CA GLN A 57 9.83 -2.30 -1.24
C GLN A 57 11.28 -1.80 -1.23
N ARG A 58 12.24 -2.74 -1.26
CA ARG A 58 13.69 -2.45 -1.26
C ARG A 58 14.17 -1.97 -2.62
#